data_AF-A0AAW4E1J6-F1
#
_entry.id   AF-A0AAW4E1J6-F1
#
_cell.length_a   1.000
_cell.length_b   1.000
_cell.length_c   1.000
_cell.angle_alpha   90.00
_cell.angle_beta   90.00
_cell.angle_gamma   90.00
#
_symmetry.space_group_name_H-M   'P 1'
#
loop_
_entity.id
_entity.type
_entity.pdbx_description
1 polymer ?
#
loop_
_entity_poly.entity_id
_entity_poly.type
_entity_poly.pdbx_seq_one_letter_code
_entity_poly.pdbx_strand_id
1 'polypeptide(L)'
;MTSLLPLNSSPLERAIEVATDEVTKIPLRTLYNPQTCPAHLLYHLAWAWSVDRWDEAWSEPVKRAAIAASFFIHERKGTIGAIRRVVEPLGYLIDVLEWWQTVPEGIPGTFALKVGVLDTGIT
;
A
#
# COMPACT_ATOMS: atom_id res chain seq x y z
N MET A 1 -31.27 18.65 9.64
CA MET A 1 -32.02 17.39 9.56
C MET A 1 -33.43 17.76 9.13
N THR A 2 -33.89 17.24 8.00
CA THR A 2 -35.25 17.49 7.51
C THR A 2 -36.12 16.38 8.09
N SER A 3 -37.09 16.74 8.94
CA SER A 3 -37.99 15.77 9.55
C SER A 3 -38.78 15.03 8.46
N LEU A 4 -38.89 13.71 8.61
CA LEU A 4 -39.72 12.86 7.73
C LEU A 4 -41.14 12.72 8.27
N LEU A 5 -41.39 13.24 9.48
CA LEU A 5 -42.70 13.24 10.11
C LEU A 5 -43.69 14.20 9.42
N PRO A 6 -44.98 13.88 9.42
CA PRO A 6 -46.01 14.78 8.92
C PRO A 6 -46.15 16.04 9.81
N LEU A 7 -46.76 17.09 9.25
CA LEU A 7 -46.88 18.38 9.93
C LEU A 7 -47.66 18.33 11.25
N ASN A 8 -48.53 17.34 11.44
CA ASN A 8 -49.37 17.15 12.62
C ASN A 8 -48.72 16.30 13.73
N SER A 9 -47.43 15.99 13.65
CA SER A 9 -46.75 15.19 14.67
C SER A 9 -46.64 15.88 16.02
N SER A 10 -46.88 15.10 17.06
CA SER A 10 -46.79 15.46 18.47
C SER A 10 -45.34 15.69 18.92
N PRO A 11 -45.13 16.36 20.07
CA PRO A 11 -43.81 16.54 20.65
C PRO A 11 -43.08 15.22 20.94
N LEU A 12 -43.80 14.17 21.36
CA LEU A 12 -43.22 12.86 21.65
C LEU A 12 -42.68 12.19 20.39
N GLU A 13 -43.44 12.21 19.29
CA GLU A 13 -43.01 11.63 18.01
C GLU A 13 -41.75 12.31 17.48
N ARG A 14 -41.67 13.65 17.58
CA ARG A 14 -40.46 14.41 17.21
C ARG A 14 -39.27 14.09 18.12
N ALA A 15 -39.51 13.92 19.42
CA ALA A 15 -38.46 13.52 20.35
C ALA A 15 -37.92 12.11 20.04
N ILE A 16 -38.79 11.18 19.64
CA ILE A 16 -38.41 9.84 19.19
C ILE A 16 -37.60 9.93 17.89
N GLU A 17 -38.07 10.69 16.88
CA GLU A 17 -37.35 10.88 15.61
C GLU A 17 -35.89 11.31 15.86
N VAL A 18 -35.69 12.34 16.69
CA VAL A 18 -34.34 12.83 17.04
C VAL A 18 -33.55 11.79 17.82
N ALA A 19 -34.17 11.09 18.76
CA ALA A 19 -33.48 10.05 19.54
C ALA A 19 -33.05 8.85 18.67
N THR A 20 -33.74 8.62 17.56
CA THR A 20 -33.45 7.53 16.60
C THR A 20 -32.66 7.98 15.37
N ASP A 21 -32.38 9.28 15.22
CA ASP A 21 -31.59 9.81 14.11
C ASP A 21 -30.10 9.50 14.32
N GLU A 22 -29.72 8.27 13.98
CA GLU A 22 -28.33 7.86 13.94
C GLU A 22 -27.85 7.74 12.48
N VAL A 23 -26.84 8.52 12.14
CA VAL A 23 -26.12 8.36 10.88
C VAL A 23 -24.91 7.47 11.11
N THR A 24 -25.02 6.19 10.72
CA THR A 24 -23.88 5.27 10.74
C THR A 24 -22.77 5.79 9.81
N LYS A 25 -21.54 5.91 10.32
CA LYS A 25 -20.38 6.23 9.49
C LYS A 25 -20.05 5.03 8.62
N ILE A 26 -20.02 5.22 7.29
CA ILE A 26 -19.72 4.16 6.31
C ILE A 26 -18.38 4.49 5.59
N PRO A 27 -17.21 4.18 6.19
CA PRO A 27 -15.90 4.55 5.63
C PRO A 27 -15.41 3.61 4.51
N LEU A 28 -16.31 2.90 3.82
CA LEU A 28 -15.93 1.85 2.84
C LEU A 28 -15.00 2.36 1.73
N ARG A 29 -15.18 3.60 1.27
CA ARG A 29 -14.33 4.20 0.23
C ARG A 29 -12.88 4.42 0.66
N THR A 30 -12.61 4.43 1.97
CA THR A 30 -11.26 4.58 2.51
C THR A 30 -10.48 3.28 2.46
N LEU A 31 -11.16 2.13 2.48
CA LEU A 31 -10.53 0.81 2.64
C LEU A 31 -9.67 0.40 1.45
N TYR A 32 -9.99 0.88 0.24
CA TYR A 32 -9.29 0.53 -1.00
C TYR A 32 -8.40 1.66 -1.53
N ASN A 33 -7.85 2.49 -0.63
CA ASN A 33 -6.93 3.56 -0.96
C ASN A 33 -5.75 3.58 0.03
N PRO A 34 -4.50 3.41 -0.42
CA PRO A 34 -3.33 3.34 0.46
C PRO A 34 -3.08 4.60 1.29
N GLN A 35 -3.63 5.76 0.93
CA GLN A 35 -3.45 7.01 1.66
C GLN A 35 -4.51 7.25 2.73
N THR A 36 -5.73 6.74 2.52
CA THR A 36 -6.87 6.99 3.43
C THR A 36 -7.29 5.75 4.22
N CYS A 37 -6.83 4.55 3.85
CA CYS A 37 -7.12 3.32 4.57
C CYS A 37 -6.62 3.41 6.02
N PRO A 38 -7.43 3.03 7.02
CA PRO A 38 -6.99 2.96 8.41
C PRO A 38 -5.73 2.11 8.57
N ALA A 39 -4.75 2.60 9.35
CA ALA A 39 -3.43 1.97 9.46
C ALA A 39 -3.49 0.48 9.84
N HIS A 40 -4.38 0.12 10.77
CA HIS A 40 -4.57 -1.26 11.23
C HIS A 40 -5.16 -2.21 10.16
N LEU A 41 -5.64 -1.69 9.03
CA LEU A 41 -6.17 -2.48 7.91
C LEU A 41 -5.22 -2.51 6.71
N LEU A 42 -4.06 -1.83 6.78
CA LEU A 42 -3.13 -1.77 5.66
C LEU A 42 -2.62 -3.15 5.24
N TYR A 43 -2.47 -4.10 6.17
CA TYR A 43 -2.05 -5.46 5.84
C TYR A 43 -3.07 -6.18 4.93
N HIS A 44 -4.38 -5.97 5.16
CA HIS A 44 -5.42 -6.55 4.31
C HIS A 44 -5.38 -5.93 2.91
N LEU A 45 -5.17 -4.62 2.83
CA LEU A 45 -5.05 -3.92 1.55
C LEU A 45 -3.80 -4.38 0.80
N ALA A 46 -2.68 -4.55 1.49
CA ALA A 46 -1.44 -5.08 0.93
C ALA A 46 -1.63 -6.49 0.37
N TRP A 47 -2.33 -7.36 1.10
CA TRP A 47 -2.69 -8.69 0.63
C TRP A 47 -3.59 -8.64 -0.63
N ALA A 48 -4.64 -7.81 -0.61
CA ALA A 48 -5.55 -7.65 -1.74
C ALA A 48 -4.84 -7.13 -3.00
N TRP A 49 -3.77 -6.35 -2.85
CA TRP A 49 -2.96 -5.79 -3.94
C TRP A 49 -1.69 -6.61 -4.24
N SER A 50 -1.61 -7.83 -3.69
CA SER A 50 -0.52 -8.79 -3.90
C SER A 50 0.88 -8.25 -3.57
N VAL A 51 1.03 -7.40 -2.56
CA VAL A 51 2.35 -6.89 -2.17
C VAL A 51 3.29 -8.05 -1.79
N ASP A 52 4.38 -8.22 -2.54
CA ASP A 52 5.27 -9.38 -2.45
C ASP A 52 6.02 -9.49 -1.11
N ARG A 53 6.50 -8.37 -0.53
CA ARG A 53 7.16 -8.32 0.78
C ARG A 53 6.43 -7.36 1.71
N TRP A 54 6.13 -7.85 2.90
CA TRP A 54 5.52 -7.09 3.97
C TRP A 54 6.25 -7.34 5.28
N ASP A 55 6.41 -6.29 6.08
CA ASP A 55 6.94 -6.36 7.44
C ASP A 55 6.08 -5.47 8.34
N GLU A 56 5.62 -6.05 9.45
CA GLU A 56 4.80 -5.33 10.42
C GLU A 56 5.58 -4.28 11.20
N ALA A 57 6.90 -4.40 11.29
CA ALA A 57 7.76 -3.42 11.93
C ALA A 57 7.97 -2.15 11.09
N TRP A 58 7.60 -2.16 9.80
CA TRP A 58 7.70 -0.97 8.96
C TRP A 58 6.86 0.18 9.49
N SER A 59 7.40 1.40 9.35
CA SER A 59 6.63 2.61 9.61
C SER A 59 5.42 2.70 8.68
N GLU A 60 4.35 3.34 9.15
CA GLU A 60 3.12 3.50 8.36
C GLU A 60 3.37 4.12 6.97
N PRO A 61 4.21 5.17 6.80
CA PRO A 61 4.51 5.71 5.47
C PRO A 61 5.15 4.69 4.52
N VAL A 62 6.05 3.83 5.03
CA VAL A 62 6.69 2.77 4.23
C VAL A 62 5.67 1.72 3.82
N LYS A 63 4.80 1.29 4.73
CA LYS A 63 3.67 0.38 4.43
C LYS A 63 2.78 0.93 3.32
N ARG A 64 2.38 2.21 3.42
CA ARG A 64 1.53 2.87 2.40
C ARG A 64 2.25 3.00 1.06
N ALA A 65 3.54 3.34 1.06
CA ALA A 65 4.35 3.44 -0.15
C ALA A 65 4.51 2.10 -0.87
N ALA A 66 4.74 1.01 -0.12
CA ALA A 66 4.84 -0.34 -0.66
C ALA A 66 3.54 -0.76 -1.39
N ILE A 67 2.38 -0.50 -0.78
CA ILE A 67 1.07 -0.77 -1.39
C ILE A 67 0.88 0.11 -2.64
N ALA A 68 1.14 1.41 -2.57
CA ALA A 68 0.97 2.32 -3.70
C ALA A 68 1.87 1.96 -4.90
N ALA A 69 3.07 1.42 -4.65
CA ALA A 69 4.01 1.01 -5.69
C ALA A 69 3.67 -0.34 -6.34
N SER A 70 2.82 -1.16 -5.71
CA SER A 70 2.61 -2.56 -6.12
C SER A 70 2.12 -2.69 -7.56
N PHE A 71 1.20 -1.83 -8.00
CA PHE A 71 0.68 -1.83 -9.37
C PHE A 71 1.82 -1.65 -10.40
N PHE A 72 2.65 -0.63 -10.22
CA PHE A 72 3.76 -0.34 -11.14
C PHE A 72 4.77 -1.48 -11.19
N ILE A 73 5.08 -2.07 -10.02
CA ILE A 73 6.03 -3.17 -9.89
C ILE A 73 5.51 -4.42 -10.60
N HIS A 74 4.24 -4.78 -10.39
CA HIS A 74 3.62 -5.93 -11.03
C HIS A 74 3.48 -5.77 -12.54
N GLU A 75 3.09 -4.58 -13.00
CA GLU A 75 2.99 -4.27 -14.44
C GLU A 75 4.32 -4.46 -15.18
N ARG A 76 5.45 -4.25 -14.50
CA ARG A 76 6.80 -4.26 -15.09
C ARG A 76 7.72 -5.31 -14.47
N LYS A 77 7.15 -6.38 -13.91
CA LYS A 77 7.89 -7.42 -13.19
C LYS A 77 9.01 -7.99 -14.08
N GLY A 78 10.21 -8.12 -13.51
CA GLY A 78 11.41 -8.58 -14.24
C GLY A 78 12.22 -7.48 -14.94
N THR A 79 11.74 -6.23 -15.00
CA THR A 79 12.54 -5.11 -15.53
C THR A 79 13.46 -4.50 -14.46
N ILE A 80 14.58 -3.90 -14.88
CA ILE A 80 15.47 -3.14 -13.99
C ILE A 80 14.70 -2.08 -13.20
N GLY A 81 13.74 -1.40 -13.83
CA GLY A 81 12.91 -0.38 -13.18
C GLY A 81 12.03 -0.92 -12.05
N ALA A 82 11.49 -2.13 -12.20
CA ALA A 82 10.74 -2.81 -11.14
C ALA A 82 11.67 -3.28 -10.01
N ILE A 83 12.82 -3.86 -10.35
CA ILE A 83 13.80 -4.32 -9.35
C ILE A 83 14.28 -3.13 -8.50
N ARG A 84 14.62 -1.99 -9.11
CA ARG A 84 15.04 -0.77 -8.37
C ARG A 84 13.98 -0.31 -7.38
N ARG A 85 12.71 -0.24 -7.79
CA ARG A 85 11.60 0.23 -6.94
C ARG A 85 11.23 -0.71 -5.80
N VAL A 86 11.56 -2.01 -5.89
CA VAL A 86 11.38 -2.95 -4.78
C VAL A 86 12.48 -2.76 -3.74
N VAL A 87 13.70 -2.42 -4.16
CA VAL A 87 14.90 -2.50 -3.31
C VAL A 87 15.29 -1.13 -2.72
N GLU A 88 15.15 -0.04 -3.46
CA GLU A 88 15.49 1.32 -3.01
C GLU A 88 14.74 1.77 -1.74
N PRO A 89 13.42 1.49 -1.56
CA PRO A 89 12.71 1.87 -0.34
C PRO A 89 13.24 1.21 0.94
N LEU A 90 13.97 0.10 0.81
CA LEU A 90 14.60 -0.61 1.92
C LEU A 90 15.98 -0.01 2.27
N GLY A 91 16.37 1.09 1.61
CA GLY A 91 17.65 1.78 1.85
C GLY A 91 18.84 1.14 1.14
N TYR A 92 18.60 0.19 0.23
CA TYR A 92 19.66 -0.48 -0.51
C TYR A 92 19.85 0.16 -1.88
N LEU A 93 21.11 0.29 -2.28
CA LEU A 93 21.46 0.63 -3.65
C LEU A 93 21.75 -0.67 -4.41
N ILE A 94 21.06 -0.83 -5.55
CA ILE A 94 21.38 -1.91 -6.48
C ILE A 94 22.04 -1.36 -7.73
N ASP A 95 23.04 -2.10 -8.17
CA ASP A 95 23.60 -1.97 -9.50
C ASP A 95 23.41 -3.28 -10.26
N VAL A 96 22.87 -3.16 -11.48
CA VAL A 96 22.55 -4.31 -12.33
C VAL A 96 23.64 -4.37 -13.39
N LEU A 97 24.41 -5.45 -13.38
CA LEU A 97 25.49 -5.68 -14.35
C LEU A 97 25.09 -6.81 -15.28
N GLU A 98 24.84 -6.47 -16.52
CA GLU A 98 24.56 -7.44 -17.57
C GLU A 98 25.84 -8.17 -18.01
N TRP A 99 25.70 -9.38 -18.54
CA TRP A 99 26.83 -10.24 -18.96
C TRP A 99 27.84 -9.55 -19.88
N TRP A 100 27.39 -8.63 -20.75
CA TRP A 100 28.24 -7.88 -21.68
C TRP A 100 28.97 -6.69 -21.03
N GLN A 101 28.64 -6.35 -19.78
CA GLN A 101 29.26 -5.27 -19.02
C GLN A 101 30.42 -5.76 -18.13
N THR A 102 30.61 -7.07 -17.98
CA THR A 102 31.69 -7.65 -17.18
C THR A 102 32.95 -7.89 -18.00
N VAL A 103 34.12 -7.90 -17.35
CA VAL A 103 35.39 -8.26 -17.97
C VAL A 103 36.03 -9.39 -17.16
N PRO A 104 36.15 -10.63 -17.70
CA PRO A 104 35.64 -11.08 -19.01
C PRO A 104 34.10 -11.07 -19.11
N GLU A 105 33.56 -11.11 -20.34
CA GLU A 105 32.11 -11.20 -20.56
C GLU A 105 31.54 -12.46 -19.89
N GLY A 106 30.37 -12.30 -19.26
CA GLY A 106 29.63 -13.38 -18.62
C GLY A 106 28.90 -14.28 -19.61
N ILE A 107 28.11 -15.22 -19.09
CA ILE A 107 27.28 -16.11 -19.92
C ILE A 107 26.16 -15.28 -20.58
N PRO A 108 25.96 -15.35 -21.91
CA PRO A 108 24.90 -14.59 -22.59
C PRO A 108 23.52 -14.78 -21.97
N GLY A 109 22.82 -13.67 -21.75
CA GLY A 109 21.49 -13.66 -21.12
C GLY A 109 21.50 -13.70 -19.59
N THR A 110 22.67 -13.60 -18.95
CA THR A 110 22.79 -13.49 -17.49
C THR A 110 23.07 -12.07 -17.03
N PHE A 111 22.82 -11.81 -15.74
CA PHE A 111 23.18 -10.56 -15.08
C PHE A 111 23.52 -10.84 -13.61
N ALA A 112 24.30 -9.95 -13.01
CA ALA A 112 24.60 -9.94 -11.59
C ALA A 112 23.95 -8.72 -10.94
N LEU A 113 23.46 -8.90 -9.71
CA LEU A 113 23.01 -7.80 -8.85
C LEU A 113 24.10 -7.51 -7.83
N LYS A 114 24.66 -6.30 -7.89
CA LYS A 114 25.49 -5.76 -6.81
C LYS A 114 24.56 -5.04 -5.85
N VAL A 115 24.43 -5.58 -4.64
CA VAL A 115 23.60 -5.00 -3.58
C VAL A 115 24.50 -4.37 -2.54
N GLY A 116 24.43 -3.04 -2.40
CA GLY A 116 25.03 -2.34 -1.28
C GLY A 116 24.15 -2.52 -0.04
N VAL A 117 24.60 -3.32 0.92
CA VAL A 117 23.90 -3.54 2.19
C VAL A 117 24.44 -2.57 3.24
N LEU A 118 23.55 -1.84 3.92
CA LEU A 118 23.91 -1.02 5.08
C LEU A 118 24.25 -1.94 6.27
N ASP A 119 25.09 -1.49 7.22
CA ASP A 119 25.59 -2.30 8.35
C ASP A 119 24.49 -2.98 9.20
N THR A 120 23.23 -2.57 9.08
CA THR A 120 22.06 -3.18 9.72
C THR A 120 21.61 -4.51 9.09
N GLY A 121 22.17 -4.93 7.95
CA GLY A 121 21.84 -6.21 7.29
C GLY A 121 20.47 -6.25 6.61
N ILE A 122 20.12 -7.41 6.04
CA ILE A 122 18.81 -7.68 5.40
C ILE A 122 17.92 -8.42 6.41
N THR A 123 16.91 -7.76 6.95
CA THR A 123 15.86 -8.37 7.80
C THR A 123 14.53 -8.47 7.07
#